data_AF-A0A1X6YZY3-F1
#
_entry.id   AF-A0A1X6YZY3-F1
#
_cell.length_a   1.000
_cell.length_b   1.000
_cell.length_c   1.000
_cell.angle_alpha   90.00
_cell.angle_beta   90.00
_cell.angle_gamma   90.00
#
_symmetry.space_group_name_H-M   'P 1'
#
loop_
_entity.id
_entity.type
_entity.pdbx_description
1 polymer ?
#
loop_
_entity_poly.entity_id
_entity_poly.type
_entity_poly.pdbx_seq_one_letter_code
_entity_poly.pdbx_strand_id
1 'polypeptide(L)'
;MLELLGTIGGNIIGLPGILGLALGMMTRRVWLGALMGGLVGIVETLLFAHWDFANVATIELLIAVVVGLCAGTLGSAIRIKGASV
;
A
#
# COMPACT_ATOMS: atom_id res chain seq x y z
N MET A 1 -7.12 -14.59 -15.13
CA MET A 1 -6.62 -13.22 -15.43
C MET A 1 -7.49 -12.13 -14.78
N LEU A 2 -8.82 -12.23 -14.83
CA LEU A 2 -9.72 -11.30 -14.13
C LEU A 2 -9.51 -11.25 -12.61
N GLU A 3 -9.28 -12.39 -11.95
CA GLU A 3 -9.02 -12.45 -10.51
C GLU A 3 -7.75 -11.67 -10.13
N LEU A 4 -6.63 -11.93 -10.81
CA LEU A 4 -5.36 -11.23 -10.55
C LEU A 4 -5.46 -9.72 -10.81
N LEU A 5 -6.17 -9.31 -11.88
CA LEU A 5 -6.42 -7.91 -12.17
C LEU A 5 -7.36 -7.27 -11.13
N GLY A 6 -8.35 -8.04 -10.65
CA GLY A 6 -9.25 -7.66 -9.56
C GLY A 6 -8.52 -7.47 -8.24
N THR A 7 -7.58 -8.35 -7.88
CA THR A 7 -6.74 -8.23 -6.68
C THR A 7 -5.85 -6.99 -6.76
N ILE A 8 -5.21 -6.74 -7.91
CA ILE A 8 -4.38 -5.54 -8.09
C ILE A 8 -5.24 -4.28 -8.01
N GLY A 9 -6.34 -4.21 -8.76
CA GLY A 9 -7.25 -3.06 -8.75
C GLY A 9 -7.86 -2.82 -7.36
N GLY A 10 -8.23 -3.90 -6.68
CA GLY A 10 -8.72 -3.88 -5.30
C GLY A 10 -7.71 -3.30 -4.32
N ASN A 11 -6.44 -3.70 -4.40
CA ASN A 11 -5.38 -3.14 -3.54
C ASN A 11 -5.09 -1.66 -3.84
N ILE A 12 -5.19 -1.24 -5.11
CA ILE A 12 -4.95 0.15 -5.53
C ILE A 12 -6.06 1.07 -5.01
N ILE A 13 -7.31 0.62 -5.03
CA ILE A 13 -8.47 1.39 -4.56
C ILE A 13 -8.71 1.15 -3.05
N GLY A 14 -8.14 0.09 -2.49
CA GLY A 14 -8.31 -0.36 -1.11
C GLY A 14 -7.38 0.32 -0.11
N LEU A 15 -7.16 -0.36 1.01
CA LEU A 15 -6.36 0.14 2.13
C LEU A 15 -4.90 0.48 1.72
N PRO A 16 -4.15 -0.40 1.02
CA PRO A 16 -2.75 -0.14 0.70
C PRO A 16 -2.59 1.05 -0.22
N GLY A 17 -3.51 1.21 -1.18
CA GLY A 17 -3.55 2.37 -2.06
C GLY A 17 -3.89 3.67 -1.33
N ILE A 18 -5.09 3.77 -0.76
CA ILE A 18 -5.59 5.03 -0.18
C ILE A 18 -4.85 5.39 1.11
N LEU A 19 -4.79 4.46 2.07
CA LEU A 19 -4.14 4.71 3.35
C LEU A 19 -2.62 4.79 3.20
N GLY A 20 -2.02 3.97 2.34
CA GLY A 20 -0.59 4.10 2.02
C GLY A 20 -0.26 5.48 1.45
N LEU A 21 -1.04 5.97 0.48
CA LEU A 21 -0.85 7.31 -0.08
C LEU A 21 -1.09 8.43 0.95
N ALA A 22 -2.14 8.32 1.77
CA ALA A 22 -2.42 9.27 2.85
C ALA A 22 -1.28 9.34 3.87
N LEU A 23 -0.76 8.19 4.31
CA LEU A 23 0.39 8.11 5.22
C LEU A 23 1.66 8.66 4.56
N GLY A 24 1.87 8.37 3.28
CA GLY A 24 2.96 8.96 2.50
C GLY A 24 2.91 10.49 2.50
N MET A 25 1.72 11.07 2.26
CA MET A 25 1.49 12.52 2.34
C MET A 25 1.67 13.08 3.74
N MET A 26 1.74 12.28 4.81
CA MET A 26 2.06 12.79 6.15
C MET A 26 3.56 13.01 6.37
N THR A 27 4.42 12.57 5.44
CA THR A 27 5.88 12.67 5.57
C THR A 27 6.51 13.42 4.40
N ARG A 28 7.71 13.98 4.61
CA ARG A 28 8.56 14.55 3.54
C ARG A 28 9.72 13.62 3.16
N ARG A 29 9.77 12.42 3.72
CA ARG A 29 10.86 11.46 3.54
C ARG A 29 10.32 10.27 2.75
N VAL A 30 10.69 10.18 1.48
CA VAL A 30 10.17 9.15 0.54
C VAL A 30 10.34 7.73 1.09
N TRP A 31 11.49 7.44 1.71
CA TRP A 31 11.73 6.14 2.35
C TRP A 31 10.74 5.83 3.49
N LEU A 32 10.42 6.82 4.31
CA LEU A 32 9.53 6.63 5.45
C LEU A 32 8.08 6.43 4.97
N GLY A 33 7.65 7.18 3.95
CA GLY A 33 6.35 6.95 3.32
C GLY A 33 6.26 5.60 2.62
N ALA A 34 7.33 5.14 1.94
CA ALA A 34 7.40 3.80 1.37
C ALA A 34 7.19 2.74 2.44
N LEU A 35 7.93 2.84 3.55
CA LEU A 35 7.89 1.88 4.65
C LEU A 35 6.49 1.84 5.30
N MET A 36 5.89 3.01 5.53
CA MET A 36 4.51 3.10 6.04
C MET A 36 3.51 2.48 5.08
N GLY A 37 3.61 2.77 3.78
CA GLY A 37 2.72 2.18 2.77
C GLY A 37 2.88 0.66 2.65
N GLY A 38 4.12 0.15 2.69
CA GLY A 38 4.39 -1.28 2.69
C GLY A 38 3.82 -1.99 3.93
N LEU A 39 3.92 -1.35 5.11
CA LEU A 39 3.30 -1.87 6.34
C LEU A 39 1.78 -1.94 6.24
N VAL A 40 1.12 -0.97 5.60
CA VAL A 40 -0.32 -1.04 5.35
C VAL A 40 -0.69 -2.25 4.49
N GLY A 41 0.11 -2.55 3.45
CA GLY A 41 -0.08 -3.74 2.63
C GLY A 41 -0.04 -5.05 3.42
N ILE A 42 0.89 -5.16 4.38
CA ILE A 42 0.98 -6.32 5.28
C ILE A 42 -0.22 -6.36 6.25
N VAL A 43 -0.57 -5.23 6.85
CA VAL A 43 -1.65 -5.15 7.84
C VAL A 43 -3.00 -5.45 7.22
N GLU A 44 -3.29 -4.94 6.02
CA GLU A 44 -4.53 -5.24 5.30
C GLU A 44 -4.64 -6.73 5.01
N THR A 45 -3.61 -7.34 4.43
CA THR A 45 -3.68 -8.76 4.06
C THR A 45 -3.82 -9.68 5.26
N LEU A 46 -3.26 -9.31 6.41
CA LEU A 46 -3.51 -10.00 7.69
C LEU A 46 -4.94 -9.80 8.22
N LEU A 47 -5.49 -8.59 8.08
CA LEU A 47 -6.87 -8.26 8.48
C LEU A 47 -7.87 -9.05 7.63
N PHE A 48 -7.69 -9.10 6.31
CA PHE A 48 -8.56 -9.85 5.40
C PHE A 48 -8.46 -11.36 5.60
N ALA A 49 -7.26 -11.86 5.92
CA ALA A 49 -7.05 -13.26 6.26
C ALA A 49 -7.59 -13.65 7.65
N HIS A 50 -8.26 -12.75 8.40
CA HIS A 50 -8.77 -13.02 9.75
C HIS A 50 -7.69 -13.59 10.69
N TRP A 51 -6.43 -13.14 10.54
CA TRP A 51 -5.28 -13.63 11.30
C TRP A 51 -4.88 -15.09 11.05
N ASP A 52 -5.43 -15.72 10.02
CA ASP A 52 -5.07 -17.07 9.63
C ASP A 52 -3.99 -17.05 8.53
N PHE A 53 -2.74 -17.14 8.96
CA PHE A 53 -1.57 -17.15 8.08
C PHE A 53 -1.56 -18.32 7.08
N ALA A 54 -2.34 -19.38 7.31
CA ALA A 54 -2.45 -20.52 6.39
C ALA A 54 -3.28 -20.18 5.13
N ASN A 55 -4.15 -19.16 5.22
CA ASN A 55 -5.00 -18.71 4.11
C ASN A 55 -4.44 -17.50 3.36
N VAL A 56 -3.30 -16.95 3.80
CA VAL A 56 -2.67 -15.82 3.11
C VAL A 56 -1.99 -16.33 1.84
N ALA A 57 -2.60 -16.08 0.69
CA ALA A 57 -1.96 -16.32 -0.59
C ALA A 57 -0.75 -15.40 -0.74
N THR A 58 0.46 -15.98 -0.82
CA THR A 58 1.73 -15.24 -0.91
C THR A 58 1.75 -14.20 -2.04
N ILE A 59 1.03 -14.48 -3.12
CA ILE A 59 0.92 -13.58 -4.28
C ILE A 59 0.09 -12.33 -3.94
N GLU A 60 -0.96 -12.45 -3.14
CA GLU A 60 -1.82 -11.33 -2.75
C GLU A 60 -1.12 -10.43 -1.73
N LEU A 61 -0.41 -11.04 -0.77
CA LEU A 61 0.49 -10.34 0.15
C LEU A 61 1.54 -9.51 -0.62
N LEU A 62 2.17 -10.13 -1.61
CA LEU A 62 3.19 -9.44 -2.40
C LEU A 62 2.59 -8.28 -3.20
N ILE A 63 1.42 -8.45 -3.80
CA ILE A 63 0.72 -7.38 -4.51
C ILE A 63 0.37 -6.24 -3.56
N ALA A 64 -0.22 -6.53 -2.40
CA ALA A 64 -0.61 -5.53 -1.41
C ALA A 64 0.60 -4.71 -0.92
N VAL A 65 1.73 -5.38 -0.64
CA VAL A 65 2.97 -4.72 -0.22
C VAL A 65 3.54 -3.82 -1.31
N VAL A 66 3.60 -4.31 -2.56
CA VAL A 66 4.12 -3.52 -3.69
C VAL A 66 3.24 -2.31 -3.97
N VAL A 67 1.91 -2.49 -3.98
CA VAL A 67 0.96 -1.39 -4.15
C VAL A 67 1.09 -0.38 -3.02
N GLY A 68 1.18 -0.84 -1.77
CA GLY A 68 1.39 0.01 -0.61
C GLY A 68 2.70 0.81 -0.67
N LEU A 69 3.82 0.17 -1.03
CA LEU A 69 5.11 0.84 -1.23
C LEU A 69 5.01 1.95 -2.29
N CYS A 70 4.42 1.64 -3.44
CA CYS A 70 4.20 2.60 -4.53
C CYS A 70 3.29 3.76 -4.09
N ALA A 71 2.18 3.46 -3.42
CA ALA A 71 1.26 4.47 -2.93
C ALA A 71 1.90 5.40 -1.89
N GLY A 72 2.64 4.85 -0.91
CA GLY A 72 3.33 5.62 0.13
C GLY A 72 4.48 6.48 -0.40
N THR A 73 5.24 5.96 -1.38
CA THR A 73 6.25 6.77 -2.09
C THR A 73 5.62 7.90 -2.88
N LEU A 74 4.57 7.62 -3.66
CA LEU A 74 3.81 8.63 -4.41
C LEU A 74 3.24 9.71 -3.50
N GLY A 75 2.62 9.35 -2.37
CA GLY A 75 2.11 10.31 -1.40
C GLY A 75 3.19 11.25 -0.86
N SER A 76 4.36 10.70 -0.53
CA SER A 76 5.50 11.51 -0.07
C SER A 76 6.01 12.45 -1.18
N ALA A 77 6.08 11.97 -2.43
CA ALA A 77 6.48 12.77 -3.57
C ALA A 77 5.50 13.92 -3.84
N ILE A 78 4.19 13.66 -3.74
CA ILE A 78 3.14 14.67 -3.85
C ILE A 78 3.34 15.76 -2.79
N ARG A 79 3.61 15.40 -1.52
CA ARG A 79 3.85 16.40 -0.47
C ARG A 79 5.11 17.20 -0.69
N ILE A 80 6.21 16.58 -1.11
CA ILE A 80 7.46 17.28 -1.41
C ILE A 80 7.22 18.32 -2.51
N LYS A 81 6.57 17.90 -3.59
CA LYS A 81 6.27 18.79 -4.72
C LYS A 81 5.26 19.88 -4.35
N GLY A 82 4.24 19.55 -3.56
CA GLY A 82 3.24 20.49 -3.06
C GLY A 82 3.76 21.50 -2.03
N ALA A 83 4.89 21.22 -1.37
CA ALA A 83 5.55 22.17 -0.48
C ALA A 83 6.62 23.03 -1.18
N SER A 84 6.94 22.72 -2.45
CA SER A 84 7.92 23.46 -3.27
C SER A 84 7.28 24.38 -4.31
N VAL A 85 5.95 24.43 -4.37
CA VAL A 85 5.16 25.45 -5.10
C VAL A 85 4.82 26.59 -4.16
#